data_AF-A0A0D3I9Z9-F1
#
_entry.id   AF-A0A0D3I9Z9-F1
#
_cell.length_a   1.000
_cell.length_b   1.000
_cell.length_c   1.000
_cell.angle_alpha   90.00
_cell.angle_beta   90.00
_cell.angle_gamma   90.00
#
_symmetry.space_group_name_H-M   'P 1'
#
loop_
_entity.id
_entity.type
_entity.pdbx_description
1 polymer ?
#
loop_
_entity_poly.entity_id
_entity_poly.type
_entity_poly.pdbx_seq_one_letter_code
_entity_poly.pdbx_strand_id
1 'polypeptide(L)'
;MAHLMRSTPYMVHTTFQYGGAQGKRHRLREGMMWEDAPEYYSGPDFLTYELDLPRALVYPNGGTVGSDGTLPFDKRASVEQHFALVHHQLAQVRNGLALAKATGRILILPRLVCGLDRWWAPHSGIIPGSAARLPLLDCPADHVLDVERMGKVEPLLREHSFLCNPRTPASVRGSVAQLAGARPEAGPAASAAAAALVRQIQTSGSKVVRLAAVPDYRAVLGADTKAFEDKYKQYAGLWCCNRPPGGRGAGHIWYDLFADIVPHTDRHNRRWEGPWFPKMGP
;
A
#
# COMPACT_ATOMS: atom_id res chain seq x y z
N MET A 1 1.38 19.73 -5.14
CA MET A 1 0.92 20.41 -6.38
C MET A 1 0.34 21.80 -6.13
N ALA A 2 -0.66 22.01 -5.27
CA ALA A 2 -1.16 23.37 -4.97
C ALA A 2 -0.12 24.30 -4.32
N HIS A 3 0.93 23.75 -3.69
CA HIS A 3 2.06 24.54 -3.21
C HIS A 3 3.12 24.85 -4.29
N LEU A 4 3.10 24.13 -5.43
CA LEU A 4 3.98 24.39 -6.57
C LEU A 4 3.36 25.40 -7.53
N MET A 5 2.03 25.34 -7.68
CA MET A 5 1.26 26.31 -8.44
C MET A 5 0.92 27.46 -7.50
N ARG A 6 1.40 28.67 -7.75
CA ARG A 6 1.14 29.87 -6.93
C ARG A 6 -0.31 30.38 -7.10
N SER A 7 -1.28 29.48 -7.15
CA SER A 7 -2.69 29.73 -7.42
C SER A 7 -3.56 28.71 -6.70
N THR A 8 -4.80 29.09 -6.39
CA THR A 8 -5.80 28.19 -5.82
C THR A 8 -6.42 27.37 -6.96
N PRO A 9 -6.32 26.03 -6.96
CA PRO A 9 -6.93 25.22 -8.01
C PRO A 9 -8.45 25.34 -7.94
N TYR A 10 -9.08 25.74 -9.05
CA TYR A 10 -10.55 25.85 -9.15
C TYR A 10 -11.21 24.50 -9.55
N MET A 11 -10.52 23.71 -10.36
CA MET A 11 -10.96 22.38 -10.80
C MET A 11 -9.77 21.44 -10.89
N VAL A 12 -10.01 20.16 -10.62
CA VAL A 12 -9.02 19.09 -10.75
C VAL A 12 -9.56 18.05 -11.72
N HIS A 13 -8.80 17.79 -12.78
CA HIS A 13 -9.11 16.72 -13.72
C HIS A 13 -8.05 15.62 -13.62
N THR A 14 -8.48 14.41 -13.28
CA THR A 14 -7.60 13.25 -13.10
C THR A 14 -7.42 12.50 -14.43
N THR A 15 -6.78 13.14 -15.41
CA THR A 15 -6.43 12.50 -16.70
C THR A 15 -5.35 11.44 -16.47
N PHE A 16 -5.48 10.30 -17.15
CA PHE A 16 -4.50 9.19 -17.12
C PHE A 16 -4.21 8.58 -15.74
N GLN A 17 -5.05 8.87 -14.76
CA GLN A 17 -5.01 8.28 -13.44
C GLN A 17 -5.40 6.79 -13.46
N TYR A 18 -4.70 5.94 -12.70
CA TYR A 18 -4.94 4.50 -12.68
C TYR A 18 -6.18 4.11 -11.86
N GLY A 19 -6.70 2.90 -12.11
CA GLY A 19 -7.77 2.29 -11.32
C GLY A 19 -9.18 2.81 -11.62
N GLY A 20 -9.44 3.29 -12.84
CA GLY A 20 -10.77 3.72 -13.27
C GLY A 20 -11.36 4.82 -12.38
N ALA A 21 -12.69 4.85 -12.24
CA ALA A 21 -13.37 5.82 -11.37
C ALA A 21 -12.96 5.67 -9.89
N GLN A 22 -12.68 4.44 -9.45
CA GLN A 22 -12.30 4.14 -8.07
C GLN A 22 -10.95 4.73 -7.70
N GLY A 23 -9.93 4.53 -8.54
CA GLY A 23 -8.59 5.07 -8.34
C GLY A 23 -8.50 6.58 -8.53
N LYS A 24 -9.32 7.15 -9.42
CA LYS A 24 -9.49 8.62 -9.50
C LYS A 24 -10.02 9.19 -8.19
N ARG A 25 -11.11 8.61 -7.66
CA ARG A 25 -11.69 9.04 -6.39
C ARG A 25 -10.72 8.83 -5.23
N HIS A 26 -10.05 7.67 -5.15
CA HIS A 26 -9.06 7.39 -4.11
C HIS A 26 -7.90 8.38 -4.14
N ARG A 27 -7.39 8.74 -5.32
CA ARG A 27 -6.33 9.74 -5.47
C ARG A 27 -6.74 11.13 -5.00
N LEU A 28 -7.97 11.53 -5.30
CA LEU A 28 -8.50 12.79 -4.83
C LEU A 28 -8.71 12.77 -3.30
N ARG A 29 -9.05 11.63 -2.71
CA ARG A 29 -9.09 11.44 -1.25
C ARG A 29 -7.69 11.52 -0.63
N GLU A 30 -6.68 10.87 -1.22
CA GLU A 30 -5.27 10.97 -0.81
C GLU A 30 -4.81 12.44 -0.77
N GLY A 31 -5.19 13.22 -1.78
CA GLY A 31 -4.95 14.66 -1.83
C GLY A 31 -5.87 15.52 -0.96
N MET A 32 -6.81 14.93 -0.21
CA MET A 32 -7.85 15.59 0.61
C MET A 32 -8.78 16.55 -0.19
N MET A 33 -8.86 16.34 -1.51
CA MET A 33 -9.64 17.14 -2.45
C MET A 33 -11.04 16.57 -2.71
N TRP A 34 -11.23 15.26 -2.53
CA TRP A 34 -12.55 14.64 -2.63
C TRP A 34 -13.36 14.87 -1.35
N GLU A 35 -14.64 15.18 -1.52
CA GLU A 35 -15.58 15.36 -0.42
C GLU A 35 -16.55 14.19 -0.35
N ASP A 36 -16.45 13.41 0.73
CA ASP A 36 -17.40 12.37 1.07
C ASP A 36 -18.40 12.86 2.11
N ALA A 37 -19.50 12.12 2.28
CA ALA A 37 -20.47 12.36 3.33
C ALA A 37 -19.84 12.17 4.74
N PRO A 38 -20.35 12.83 5.79
CA PRO A 38 -19.78 12.77 7.14
C PRO A 38 -19.58 11.34 7.69
N GLU A 39 -20.43 10.39 7.31
CA GLU A 39 -20.38 8.99 7.74
C GLU A 39 -19.10 8.28 7.28
N TYR A 40 -18.51 8.72 6.16
CA TYR A 40 -17.23 8.22 5.67
C TYR A 40 -16.11 8.41 6.69
N TYR A 41 -16.14 9.55 7.39
CA TYR A 41 -15.12 10.00 8.32
C TYR A 41 -15.35 9.56 9.76
N SER A 42 -16.60 9.35 10.17
CA SER A 42 -16.97 9.16 11.58
C SER A 42 -17.59 7.81 11.92
N GLY A 43 -18.25 7.17 10.95
CA GLY A 43 -19.05 5.97 11.21
C GLY A 43 -18.20 4.78 11.67
N PRO A 44 -17.19 4.37 10.89
CA PRO A 44 -16.39 3.18 11.19
C PRO A 44 -15.41 3.34 12.36
N ASP A 45 -14.87 2.21 12.79
CA ASP A 45 -13.66 2.12 13.59
C ASP A 45 -12.47 1.75 12.70
N PHE A 46 -11.31 2.27 13.02
CA PHE A 46 -10.14 2.25 12.16
C PHE A 46 -8.95 1.54 12.80
N LEU A 47 -8.13 0.98 11.94
CA LEU A 47 -6.85 0.36 12.22
C LEU A 47 -5.79 1.06 11.38
N THR A 48 -4.64 1.39 11.95
CA THR A 48 -3.47 1.87 11.20
C THR A 48 -2.20 1.34 11.85
N TYR A 49 -1.09 1.36 11.14
CA TYR A 49 0.18 0.89 11.67
C TYR A 49 1.34 1.63 11.02
N GLU A 50 2.47 1.62 11.71
CA GLU A 50 3.74 2.10 11.17
C GLU A 50 4.36 1.03 10.27
N LEU A 51 4.71 1.38 9.03
CA LEU A 51 5.43 0.47 8.14
C LEU A 51 6.84 0.23 8.66
N ASP A 52 7.23 -1.04 8.75
CA ASP A 52 8.64 -1.40 8.76
C ASP A 52 9.20 -1.09 7.37
N LEU A 53 10.06 -0.09 7.30
CA LEU A 53 10.64 0.36 6.03
C LEU A 53 12.14 0.56 6.19
N PRO A 54 12.93 -0.53 6.11
CA PRO A 54 14.38 -0.46 6.24
C PRO A 54 14.97 0.57 5.28
N ARG A 55 15.85 1.44 5.80
CA ARG A 55 16.53 2.48 5.01
C ARG A 55 17.22 1.91 3.76
N ALA A 56 17.77 0.71 3.86
CA ALA A 56 18.43 0.01 2.76
C ALA A 56 17.47 -0.40 1.63
N LEU A 57 16.17 -0.59 1.90
CA LEU A 57 15.18 -0.85 0.85
C LEU A 57 14.75 0.46 0.16
N VAL A 58 14.66 1.56 0.90
CA VAL A 58 14.30 2.88 0.34
C VAL A 58 15.42 3.48 -0.49
N TYR A 59 16.66 3.33 -0.02
CA TYR A 59 17.86 3.89 -0.63
C TYR A 59 18.89 2.79 -0.95
N PRO A 60 18.57 1.85 -1.85
CA PRO A 60 19.35 0.63 -2.06
C PRO A 60 20.74 0.90 -2.66
N ASN A 61 20.90 2.03 -3.36
CA ASN A 61 22.16 2.43 -4.00
C ASN A 61 22.92 3.51 -3.18
N GLY A 62 22.49 3.74 -1.93
CA GLY A 62 23.07 4.75 -1.03
C GLY A 62 22.96 6.18 -1.57
N GLY A 63 23.92 7.02 -1.18
CA GLY A 63 23.99 8.43 -1.58
C GLY A 63 23.51 9.40 -0.51
N THR A 64 23.76 10.69 -0.76
CA THR A 64 23.32 11.78 0.11
C THR A 64 21.84 12.06 -0.17
N VAL A 65 21.00 11.75 0.81
CA VAL A 65 19.57 12.02 0.76
C VAL A 65 19.35 13.54 0.90
N GLY A 66 18.62 14.12 -0.06
CA GLY A 66 18.25 15.53 -0.03
C GLY A 66 17.35 15.86 1.16
N SER A 67 17.20 17.16 1.45
CA SER A 67 16.31 17.63 2.53
C SER A 67 14.84 17.28 2.30
N ASP A 68 14.45 17.01 1.06
CA ASP A 68 13.12 16.52 0.67
C ASP A 68 13.00 15.00 0.68
N GLY A 69 14.04 14.29 1.16
CA GLY A 69 14.09 12.83 1.22
C GLY A 69 14.36 12.16 -0.13
N THR A 70 14.68 12.91 -1.18
CA THR A 70 14.92 12.36 -2.52
C THR A 70 16.40 12.14 -2.80
N LEU A 71 16.71 11.40 -3.87
CA LEU A 71 18.07 11.15 -4.34
C LEU A 71 18.27 11.72 -5.75
N PRO A 72 19.53 12.03 -6.12
CA PRO A 72 19.92 12.22 -7.51
C PRO A 72 19.45 11.06 -8.41
N PHE A 73 19.07 11.38 -9.65
CA PHE A 73 18.43 10.41 -10.56
C PHE A 73 19.33 9.20 -10.92
N ASP A 74 20.64 9.36 -10.90
CA ASP A 74 21.62 8.29 -11.11
C ASP A 74 21.67 7.28 -9.94
N LYS A 75 21.11 7.64 -8.77
CA LYS A 75 20.98 6.77 -7.59
C LYS A 75 19.61 6.10 -7.46
N ARG A 76 18.72 6.26 -8.44
CA ARG A 76 17.40 5.60 -8.46
C ARG A 76 17.50 4.08 -8.34
N ALA A 77 16.42 3.45 -7.88
CA ALA A 77 16.32 2.00 -7.80
C ALA A 77 16.37 1.32 -9.18
N SER A 78 16.89 0.09 -9.25
CA SER A 78 16.61 -0.83 -10.36
C SER A 78 15.15 -1.31 -10.30
N VAL A 79 14.69 -2.02 -11.33
CA VAL A 79 13.36 -2.63 -11.33
C VAL A 79 13.25 -3.66 -10.19
N GLU A 80 14.25 -4.51 -10.02
CA GLU A 80 14.32 -5.53 -8.96
C GLU A 80 14.27 -4.88 -7.58
N GLN A 81 15.04 -3.81 -7.38
CA GLN A 81 15.07 -3.05 -6.12
C GLN A 81 13.74 -2.37 -5.84
N HIS A 82 13.09 -1.81 -6.86
CA HIS A 82 11.75 -1.23 -6.74
C HIS A 82 10.71 -2.28 -6.28
N PHE A 83 10.72 -3.46 -6.90
CA PHE A 83 9.81 -4.54 -6.51
C PHE A 83 10.12 -5.08 -5.11
N ALA A 84 11.39 -5.21 -4.73
CA ALA A 84 11.76 -5.61 -3.37
C ALA A 84 11.20 -4.62 -2.32
N LEU A 85 11.33 -3.32 -2.56
CA LEU A 85 10.77 -2.27 -1.71
C LEU A 85 9.23 -2.32 -1.64
N VAL A 86 8.56 -2.42 -2.79
CA VAL A 86 7.09 -2.42 -2.83
C VAL A 86 6.52 -3.70 -2.23
N HIS A 87 7.07 -4.88 -2.54
CA HIS A 87 6.61 -6.15 -1.99
C HIS A 87 6.78 -6.25 -0.48
N HIS A 88 7.88 -5.71 0.07
CA HIS A 88 8.06 -5.64 1.51
C HIS A 88 6.92 -4.87 2.21
N GLN A 89 6.46 -3.78 1.59
CA GLN A 89 5.32 -3.01 2.09
C GLN A 89 3.99 -3.72 1.82
N LEU A 90 3.80 -4.33 0.65
CA LEU A 90 2.56 -5.04 0.31
C LEU A 90 2.31 -6.27 1.19
N ALA A 91 3.36 -6.98 1.62
CA ALA A 91 3.26 -8.04 2.62
C ALA A 91 2.73 -7.52 3.97
N GLN A 92 3.15 -6.31 4.38
CA GLN A 92 2.62 -5.65 5.58
C GLN A 92 1.18 -5.16 5.36
N VAL A 93 0.84 -4.65 4.17
CA VAL A 93 -0.54 -4.28 3.81
C VAL A 93 -1.46 -5.49 3.86
N ARG A 94 -1.04 -6.64 3.32
CA ARG A 94 -1.74 -7.92 3.46
C ARG A 94 -1.99 -8.26 4.93
N ASN A 95 -0.98 -8.18 5.78
CA ASN A 95 -1.09 -8.46 7.20
C ASN A 95 -2.07 -7.50 7.90
N GLY A 96 -1.98 -6.19 7.61
CA GLY A 96 -2.90 -5.18 8.10
C GLY A 96 -4.35 -5.41 7.66
N LEU A 97 -4.56 -5.87 6.42
CA LEU A 97 -5.89 -6.22 5.89
C LEU A 97 -6.49 -7.44 6.61
N ALA A 98 -5.67 -8.45 6.93
CA ALA A 98 -6.11 -9.59 7.73
C ALA A 98 -6.51 -9.18 9.15
N LEU A 99 -5.70 -8.34 9.81
CA LEU A 99 -5.98 -7.83 11.14
C LEU A 99 -7.23 -6.94 11.18
N ALA A 100 -7.39 -6.06 10.18
CA ALA A 100 -8.58 -5.22 10.02
C ALA A 100 -9.84 -6.09 9.85
N LYS A 101 -9.77 -7.12 8.99
CA LYS A 101 -10.85 -8.10 8.81
C LYS A 101 -11.19 -8.83 10.11
N ALA A 102 -10.19 -9.30 10.87
CA ALA A 102 -10.41 -10.05 12.10
C ALA A 102 -11.00 -9.19 13.24
N THR A 103 -10.72 -7.88 13.22
CA THR A 103 -11.17 -6.94 14.25
C THR A 103 -12.42 -6.16 13.87
N GLY A 104 -12.94 -6.32 12.64
CA GLY A 104 -14.09 -5.57 12.13
C GLY A 104 -13.81 -4.09 11.89
N ARG A 105 -12.54 -3.71 11.73
CA ARG A 105 -12.09 -2.33 11.52
C ARG A 105 -11.74 -2.07 10.06
N ILE A 106 -11.77 -0.82 9.65
CA ILE A 106 -11.29 -0.38 8.34
C ILE A 106 -9.80 -0.04 8.44
N LEU A 107 -8.99 -0.54 7.51
CA LEU A 107 -7.58 -0.23 7.48
C LEU A 107 -7.34 1.16 6.87
N ILE A 108 -6.77 2.08 7.64
CA ILE A 108 -6.13 3.28 7.09
C ILE A 108 -4.78 2.84 6.55
N LEU A 109 -4.60 2.94 5.23
CA LEU A 109 -3.34 2.58 4.58
C LEU A 109 -2.18 3.38 5.18
N PRO A 110 -1.02 2.75 5.42
CA PRO A 110 0.16 3.52 5.73
C PRO A 110 0.62 4.32 4.50
N ARG A 111 1.52 5.29 4.71
CA ARG A 111 2.17 6.01 3.60
C ARG A 111 3.14 5.08 2.89
N LEU A 112 2.79 4.67 1.68
CA LEU A 112 3.60 3.78 0.86
C LEU A 112 4.73 4.56 0.18
N VAL A 113 5.84 3.89 -0.11
CA VAL A 113 7.00 4.45 -0.81
C VAL A 113 7.30 3.63 -2.06
N CYS A 114 7.55 4.30 -3.19
CA CYS A 114 7.88 3.65 -4.45
C CYS A 114 9.25 4.09 -4.95
N GLY A 115 10.12 3.11 -5.26
CA GLY A 115 11.47 3.41 -5.76
C GLY A 115 11.48 4.01 -7.17
N LEU A 116 10.39 3.82 -7.93
CA LEU A 116 10.19 4.26 -9.30
C LEU A 116 8.72 4.69 -9.46
N ASP A 117 8.48 5.62 -10.35
CA ASP A 117 7.14 6.06 -10.78
C ASP A 117 6.48 4.99 -11.66
N ARG A 118 5.16 5.08 -11.88
CA ARG A 118 4.41 4.16 -12.74
C ARG A 118 3.92 4.93 -13.97
N TRP A 119 4.17 4.41 -15.17
CA TRP A 119 3.70 4.98 -16.44
C TRP A 119 3.14 3.89 -17.38
N TRP A 120 2.31 4.24 -18.37
CA TRP A 120 1.76 3.26 -19.35
C TRP A 120 2.69 2.97 -20.54
N ALA A 121 3.87 3.60 -20.58
CA ALA A 121 4.88 3.42 -21.62
C ALA A 121 6.26 3.18 -21.01
N PRO A 122 7.23 2.67 -21.79
CA PRO A 122 8.59 2.50 -21.30
C PRO A 122 9.21 3.80 -20.79
N HIS A 123 9.80 3.76 -19.60
CA HIS A 123 10.40 4.93 -18.97
C HIS A 123 11.60 4.53 -18.09
N SER A 124 12.43 5.50 -17.75
CA SER A 124 13.69 5.28 -16.99
C SER A 124 13.49 5.29 -15.47
N GLY A 125 12.24 5.33 -14.99
CA GLY A 125 11.90 5.40 -13.57
C GLY A 125 11.05 6.59 -13.16
N ILE A 126 10.95 7.64 -13.99
CA ILE A 126 10.06 8.79 -13.78
C ILE A 126 9.27 9.04 -15.06
N ILE A 127 8.04 9.51 -14.91
CA ILE A 127 7.23 10.00 -16.02
C ILE A 127 7.92 11.19 -16.71
N PRO A 128 8.17 11.15 -18.03
CA PRO A 128 8.74 12.29 -18.75
C PRO A 128 7.90 13.56 -18.55
N GLY A 129 8.55 14.65 -18.11
CA GLY A 129 7.91 15.94 -17.89
C GLY A 129 7.12 16.06 -16.57
N SER A 130 7.09 15.03 -15.72
CA SER A 130 6.49 15.15 -14.39
C SER A 130 7.41 15.89 -13.42
N ALA A 131 6.81 16.44 -12.35
CA ALA A 131 7.55 17.03 -11.23
C ALA A 131 7.98 15.98 -10.18
N ALA A 132 7.82 14.69 -10.48
CA ALA A 132 8.09 13.62 -9.53
C ALA A 132 9.60 13.49 -9.26
N ARG A 133 9.94 13.14 -8.01
CA ARG A 133 11.31 12.93 -7.54
C ARG A 133 11.39 11.56 -6.89
N LEU A 134 12.52 10.88 -7.05
CA LEU A 134 12.69 9.51 -6.56
C LEU A 134 13.49 9.47 -5.25
N PRO A 135 13.20 8.53 -4.34
CA PRO A 135 12.00 7.69 -4.34
C PRO A 135 10.72 8.52 -4.16
N LEU A 136 9.59 8.02 -4.65
CA LEU A 136 8.27 8.60 -4.38
C LEU A 136 7.90 8.30 -2.93
N LEU A 137 8.10 9.27 -2.02
CA LEU A 137 7.87 9.12 -0.58
C LEU A 137 6.40 9.05 -0.20
N ASP A 138 5.52 9.63 -1.01
CA ASP A 138 4.07 9.46 -0.93
C ASP A 138 3.62 8.71 -2.19
N CYS A 139 3.91 7.41 -2.25
CA CYS A 139 3.49 6.58 -3.36
C CYS A 139 1.96 6.41 -3.35
N PRO A 140 1.26 6.80 -4.42
CA PRO A 140 -0.17 6.65 -4.48
C PRO A 140 -0.63 5.20 -4.40
N ALA A 141 -1.70 4.92 -3.66
CA ALA A 141 -2.19 3.56 -3.48
C ALA A 141 -2.50 2.87 -4.83
N ASP A 142 -3.05 3.59 -5.80
CA ASP A 142 -3.38 3.07 -7.13
C ASP A 142 -2.15 2.73 -8.00
N HIS A 143 -0.95 3.15 -7.59
CA HIS A 143 0.29 2.72 -8.26
C HIS A 143 0.60 1.27 -7.95
N VAL A 144 0.29 0.79 -6.73
CA VAL A 144 0.71 -0.53 -6.24
C VAL A 144 -0.46 -1.47 -5.90
N LEU A 145 -1.67 -0.93 -5.74
CA LEU A 145 -2.91 -1.66 -5.50
C LEU A 145 -3.86 -1.51 -6.69
N ASP A 146 -4.54 -2.59 -7.03
CA ASP A 146 -5.60 -2.64 -8.03
C ASP A 146 -6.93 -2.20 -7.40
N VAL A 147 -7.03 -0.92 -7.07
CA VAL A 147 -8.18 -0.31 -6.39
C VAL A 147 -9.49 -0.43 -7.18
N GLU A 148 -9.40 -0.61 -8.50
CA GLU A 148 -10.55 -0.90 -9.36
C GLU A 148 -11.06 -2.32 -9.13
N ARG A 149 -10.15 -3.30 -9.13
CA ARG A 149 -10.47 -4.71 -8.86
C ARG A 149 -10.96 -4.96 -7.44
N MET A 150 -10.56 -4.12 -6.48
CA MET A 150 -11.12 -4.13 -5.12
C MET A 150 -12.63 -3.83 -5.09
N GLY A 151 -13.15 -3.12 -6.11
CA GLY A 151 -14.56 -2.75 -6.20
C GLY A 151 -14.93 -1.65 -5.21
N LYS A 152 -15.79 -1.96 -4.23
CA LYS A 152 -16.12 -1.04 -3.13
C LYS A 152 -14.96 -1.03 -2.14
N VAL A 153 -14.08 -0.05 -2.29
CA VAL A 153 -12.87 0.10 -1.45
C VAL A 153 -13.19 0.64 -0.05
N GLU A 154 -14.28 1.39 0.11
CA GLU A 154 -14.63 2.08 1.35
C GLU A 154 -14.87 1.16 2.55
N PRO A 155 -15.45 -0.05 2.43
CA PRO A 155 -15.55 -0.96 3.56
C PRO A 155 -14.21 -1.59 3.96
N LEU A 156 -13.16 -1.44 3.15
CA LEU A 156 -11.86 -2.09 3.35
C LEU A 156 -10.79 -1.10 3.79
N LEU A 157 -10.72 0.05 3.13
CA LEU A 157 -9.60 0.97 3.22
C LEU A 157 -10.02 2.43 3.41
N ARG A 158 -9.13 3.17 4.07
CA ARG A 158 -8.98 4.62 3.98
C ARG A 158 -7.59 4.95 3.43
N GLU A 159 -7.49 6.09 2.77
CA GLU A 159 -6.24 6.67 2.31
C GLU A 159 -5.30 7.04 3.48
N HIS A 160 -4.00 7.10 3.21
CA HIS A 160 -2.99 7.40 4.22
C HIS A 160 -3.13 8.80 4.84
N SER A 161 -3.77 9.74 4.13
CA SER A 161 -4.00 11.11 4.58
C SER A 161 -5.27 11.26 5.42
N PHE A 162 -6.06 10.19 5.63
CA PHE A 162 -7.36 10.24 6.29
C PHE A 162 -7.35 10.94 7.66
N LEU A 163 -6.40 10.62 8.54
CA LEU A 163 -6.32 11.27 9.86
C LEU A 163 -5.79 12.71 9.81
N CYS A 164 -5.15 13.09 8.70
CA CYS A 164 -4.73 14.47 8.44
C CYS A 164 -5.83 15.29 7.76
N ASN A 165 -6.87 14.64 7.23
CA ASN A 165 -7.97 15.30 6.57
C ASN A 165 -8.76 16.15 7.58
N PRO A 166 -8.94 17.47 7.34
CA PRO A 166 -9.66 18.35 8.26
C PRO A 166 -11.13 17.95 8.44
N ARG A 167 -11.70 17.19 7.50
CA ARG A 167 -13.06 16.64 7.59
C ARG A 167 -13.17 15.47 8.58
N THR A 168 -12.05 14.85 8.97
CA THR A 168 -12.04 13.80 10.00
C THR A 168 -12.31 14.41 11.37
N PRO A 169 -13.43 14.07 12.04
CA PRO A 169 -13.83 14.74 13.27
C PRO A 169 -12.81 14.58 14.40
N ALA A 170 -12.78 15.55 15.31
CA ALA A 170 -11.93 15.50 16.51
C ALA A 170 -12.26 14.29 17.39
N SER A 171 -13.51 13.83 17.41
CA SER A 171 -13.93 12.62 18.13
C SER A 171 -13.27 11.33 17.61
N VAL A 172 -12.88 11.30 16.33
CA VAL A 172 -12.12 10.17 15.75
C VAL A 172 -10.63 10.41 15.97
N ARG A 173 -10.11 11.60 15.62
CA ARG A 173 -8.67 11.91 15.73
C ARG A 173 -8.14 11.87 17.17
N GLY A 174 -8.99 12.19 18.15
CA GLY A 174 -8.65 12.16 19.58
C GLY A 174 -8.86 10.80 20.25
N SER A 175 -9.58 9.86 19.63
CA SER A 175 -9.88 8.55 20.19
C SER A 175 -8.89 7.51 19.63
N VAL A 176 -7.66 7.51 20.16
CA VAL A 176 -6.55 6.70 19.66
C VAL A 176 -5.99 5.79 20.76
N ALA A 177 -5.95 4.48 20.51
CA ALA A 177 -5.17 3.53 21.29
C ALA A 177 -3.86 3.20 20.56
N GLN A 178 -2.73 3.31 21.27
CA GLN A 178 -1.41 2.91 20.78
C GLN A 178 -1.07 1.52 21.30
N LEU A 179 -0.83 0.58 20.40
CA LEU A 179 -0.44 -0.79 20.74
C LEU A 179 0.90 -1.13 20.09
N ALA A 180 1.73 -1.94 20.75
CA ALA A 180 2.98 -2.40 20.15
C ALA A 180 2.74 -3.28 18.91
N GLY A 181 1.66 -4.07 18.92
CA GLY A 181 1.43 -5.10 17.93
C GLY A 181 2.38 -6.28 18.09
N ALA A 182 2.65 -6.97 16.99
CA ALA A 182 3.61 -8.08 16.96
C ALA A 182 4.33 -8.09 15.61
N ARG A 183 5.62 -8.38 15.61
CA ARG A 183 6.36 -8.57 14.35
C ARG A 183 5.88 -9.87 13.67
N PRO A 184 5.96 -9.95 12.34
CA PRO A 184 5.58 -11.15 11.62
C PRO A 184 6.54 -12.30 11.96
N GLU A 185 6.10 -13.18 12.84
CA GLU A 185 6.75 -14.45 13.19
C GLU A 185 5.79 -15.60 12.92
N ALA A 186 6.32 -16.77 12.59
CA ALA A 186 5.53 -17.98 12.35
C ALA A 186 5.52 -18.89 13.58
N GLY A 187 4.42 -19.63 13.77
CA GLY A 187 4.31 -20.70 14.76
C GLY A 187 3.25 -20.49 15.84
N PRO A 188 3.05 -21.49 16.74
CA PRO A 188 1.94 -21.48 17.71
C PRO A 188 1.96 -20.29 18.69
N ALA A 189 3.16 -19.88 19.14
CA ALA A 189 3.32 -18.72 20.01
C ALA A 189 2.88 -17.42 19.32
N ALA A 190 3.19 -17.27 18.02
CA ALA A 190 2.76 -16.13 17.22
C ALA A 190 1.22 -16.10 17.06
N SER A 191 0.57 -17.25 16.86
CA SER A 191 -0.90 -17.34 16.79
C SER A 191 -1.57 -16.96 18.12
N ALA A 192 -1.02 -17.40 19.26
CA ALA A 192 -1.54 -17.02 20.58
C ALA A 192 -1.40 -15.52 20.84
N ALA A 193 -0.26 -14.93 20.48
CA ALA A 193 -0.02 -13.50 20.57
C ALA A 193 -0.95 -12.69 19.65
N ALA A 194 -1.15 -13.15 18.40
CA ALA A 194 -2.08 -12.52 17.46
C ALA A 194 -3.53 -12.56 17.98
N ALA A 195 -3.98 -13.69 18.53
CA ALA A 195 -5.30 -13.80 19.12
C ALA A 195 -5.49 -12.88 20.34
N ALA A 196 -4.46 -12.74 21.19
CA ALA A 196 -4.48 -11.79 22.30
C ALA A 196 -4.56 -10.33 21.80
N LEU A 197 -3.79 -9.99 20.77
CA LEU A 197 -3.82 -8.68 20.14
C LEU A 197 -5.20 -8.36 19.53
N VAL A 198 -5.82 -9.30 18.82
CA VAL A 198 -7.17 -9.13 18.26
C VAL A 198 -8.17 -8.80 19.35
N ARG A 199 -8.15 -9.53 20.48
CA ARG A 199 -9.02 -9.25 21.64
C ARG A 199 -8.74 -7.88 22.24
N GLN A 200 -7.48 -7.48 22.36
CA GLN A 200 -7.10 -6.17 22.87
C GLN A 200 -7.62 -5.04 21.97
N ILE A 201 -7.55 -5.21 20.65
CA ILE A 201 -8.07 -4.24 19.67
C ILE A 201 -9.59 -4.12 19.78
N GLN A 202 -10.30 -5.24 19.86
CA GLN A 202 -11.76 -5.29 19.95
C GLN A 202 -12.28 -4.67 21.26
N THR A 203 -11.54 -4.81 22.35
CA THR A 203 -11.91 -4.27 23.67
C THR A 203 -11.39 -2.86 23.94
N SER A 204 -10.59 -2.28 23.04
CA SER A 204 -9.94 -0.97 23.24
C SER A 204 -10.91 0.22 23.38
N GLY A 205 -12.15 0.10 22.91
CA GLY A 205 -13.13 1.19 22.89
C GLY A 205 -12.74 2.43 22.05
N SER A 206 -11.59 2.39 21.37
CA SER A 206 -11.03 3.53 20.64
C SER A 206 -11.46 3.52 19.18
N LYS A 207 -11.77 4.70 18.61
CA LYS A 207 -12.12 4.83 17.19
C LYS A 207 -10.95 4.49 16.29
N VAL A 208 -9.71 4.79 16.69
CA VAL A 208 -8.50 4.46 15.95
C VAL A 208 -7.59 3.61 16.82
N VAL A 209 -7.12 2.49 16.29
CA VAL A 209 -6.00 1.75 16.88
C VAL A 209 -4.79 1.91 15.97
N ARG A 210 -3.68 2.42 16.54
CA ARG A 210 -2.39 2.51 15.88
C ARG A 210 -1.44 1.44 16.43
N LEU A 211 -0.82 0.68 15.54
CA LEU A 211 0.16 -0.33 15.89
C LEU A 211 1.57 0.05 15.46
N ALA A 212 2.58 -0.32 16.25
CA ALA A 212 3.98 -0.19 15.84
C ALA A 212 4.42 -1.29 14.86
N ALA A 213 3.75 -2.45 14.85
CA ALA A 213 3.96 -3.54 13.90
C ALA A 213 2.69 -4.36 13.69
N VAL A 214 2.57 -5.04 12.55
CA VAL A 214 1.44 -5.94 12.23
C VAL A 214 1.89 -7.41 12.22
N PRO A 215 1.14 -8.30 12.91
CA PRO A 215 1.44 -9.74 12.92
C PRO A 215 1.27 -10.38 11.55
N ASP A 216 1.87 -11.55 11.36
CA ASP A 216 1.65 -12.37 10.17
C ASP A 216 0.15 -12.71 10.00
N TYR A 217 -0.38 -12.55 8.78
CA TYR A 217 -1.79 -12.81 8.50
C TYR A 217 -2.23 -14.25 8.84
N ARG A 218 -1.35 -15.25 8.73
CA ARG A 218 -1.64 -16.65 9.07
C ARG A 218 -1.79 -16.83 10.58
N ALA A 219 -1.02 -16.10 11.38
CA ALA A 219 -1.18 -16.07 12.83
C ALA A 219 -2.52 -15.44 13.25
N VAL A 220 -2.98 -14.43 12.50
CA VAL A 220 -4.26 -13.75 12.73
C VAL A 220 -5.47 -14.60 12.33
N LEU A 221 -5.42 -15.19 11.13
CA LEU A 221 -6.56 -15.91 10.54
C LEU A 221 -6.62 -17.39 10.93
N GLY A 222 -5.51 -17.96 11.40
CA GLY A 222 -5.40 -19.38 11.72
C GLY A 222 -5.17 -20.24 10.48
N ALA A 223 -5.59 -21.52 10.56
CA ALA A 223 -5.21 -22.55 9.58
C ALA A 223 -5.88 -22.43 8.20
N ASP A 224 -7.04 -21.77 8.10
CA ASP A 224 -7.75 -21.60 6.82
C ASP A 224 -7.56 -20.18 6.26
N THR A 225 -6.45 -19.99 5.55
CA THR A 225 -6.14 -18.72 4.86
C THR A 225 -6.54 -18.71 3.40
N LYS A 226 -7.00 -19.84 2.83
CA LYS A 226 -7.15 -19.99 1.38
C LYS A 226 -8.13 -18.98 0.78
N ALA A 227 -9.29 -18.80 1.41
CA ALA A 227 -10.29 -17.84 0.94
C ALA A 227 -9.78 -16.39 1.01
N PHE A 228 -8.92 -16.08 1.99
CA PHE A 228 -8.24 -14.80 2.08
C PHE A 228 -7.21 -14.66 0.96
N GLU A 229 -6.32 -15.63 0.78
CA GLU A 229 -5.30 -15.59 -0.26
C GLU A 229 -5.89 -15.48 -1.68
N ASP A 230 -6.91 -16.28 -1.98
CA ASP A 230 -7.56 -16.28 -3.30
C ASP A 230 -8.23 -14.93 -3.63
N LYS A 231 -8.78 -14.26 -2.61
CA LYS A 231 -9.36 -12.92 -2.77
C LYS A 231 -8.28 -11.85 -2.88
N TYR A 232 -7.33 -11.81 -1.94
CA TYR A 232 -6.40 -10.70 -1.79
C TYR A 232 -5.24 -10.74 -2.80
N LYS A 233 -4.92 -11.90 -3.41
CA LYS A 233 -3.94 -11.95 -4.50
C LYS A 233 -4.37 -11.08 -5.70
N GLN A 234 -5.68 -10.89 -5.89
CA GLN A 234 -6.24 -10.05 -6.95
C GLN A 234 -6.07 -8.54 -6.71
N TYR A 235 -5.59 -8.12 -5.53
CA TYR A 235 -5.52 -6.71 -5.13
C TYR A 235 -4.19 -6.04 -5.47
N ALA A 236 -3.18 -6.81 -5.87
CA ALA A 236 -1.89 -6.27 -6.28
C ALA A 236 -2.03 -5.55 -7.63
N GLY A 237 -1.53 -4.32 -7.74
CA GLY A 237 -1.50 -3.58 -9.00
C GLY A 237 -0.46 -4.13 -9.97
N LEU A 238 -0.15 -3.32 -10.98
CA LEU A 238 0.93 -3.58 -11.92
C LEU A 238 1.85 -2.38 -12.01
N TRP A 239 3.11 -2.63 -12.33
CA TRP A 239 4.08 -1.61 -12.72
C TRP A 239 4.38 -1.73 -14.21
N CYS A 240 4.38 -0.59 -14.90
CA CYS A 240 4.60 -0.51 -16.35
C CYS A 240 5.59 0.61 -16.66
N CYS A 241 6.39 0.54 -17.74
CA CYS A 241 6.74 -0.68 -18.47
C CYS A 241 8.24 -0.79 -18.64
N ASN A 242 8.79 -1.97 -18.35
CA ASN A 242 10.10 -2.34 -18.84
C ASN A 242 9.98 -2.77 -20.31
N ARG A 243 11.05 -2.65 -21.11
CA ARG A 243 11.03 -3.12 -22.50
C ARG A 243 11.06 -4.65 -22.50
N PRO A 244 10.04 -5.36 -23.02
CA PRO A 244 10.08 -6.81 -23.06
C PRO A 244 11.25 -7.31 -23.92
N PRO A 245 11.88 -8.45 -23.56
CA PRO A 245 12.88 -9.09 -24.40
C PRO A 245 12.34 -9.29 -25.82
N GLY A 246 13.07 -8.80 -26.83
CA GLY A 246 12.63 -8.87 -28.24
C GLY A 246 11.53 -7.88 -28.64
N GLY A 247 11.12 -6.96 -27.76
CA GLY A 247 10.19 -5.86 -28.08
C GLY A 247 8.73 -6.29 -28.31
N ARG A 248 8.38 -7.55 -28.03
CA ARG A 248 7.03 -8.09 -28.22
C ARG A 248 6.42 -8.50 -26.86
N GLY A 249 5.14 -8.23 -26.66
CA GLY A 249 4.38 -8.60 -25.45
C GLY A 249 4.12 -7.44 -24.50
N ALA A 250 3.44 -7.75 -23.39
CA ALA A 250 3.09 -6.76 -22.39
C ALA A 250 4.29 -6.47 -21.47
N GLY A 251 4.82 -5.24 -21.51
CA GLY A 251 5.99 -4.82 -20.71
C GLY A 251 5.70 -4.54 -19.23
N HIS A 252 4.51 -4.93 -18.74
CA HIS A 252 4.13 -4.72 -17.35
C HIS A 252 4.51 -5.92 -16.47
N ILE A 253 4.79 -5.65 -15.22
CA ILE A 253 5.11 -6.63 -14.18
C ILE A 253 4.08 -6.44 -13.07
N TRP A 254 3.43 -7.52 -12.66
CA TRP A 254 2.44 -7.46 -11.58
C TRP A 254 3.13 -7.53 -10.24
N TYR A 255 2.69 -6.69 -9.30
CA TYR A 255 3.06 -6.87 -7.91
C TYR A 255 2.39 -8.13 -7.36
N ASP A 256 2.87 -8.57 -6.20
CA ASP A 256 2.32 -9.73 -5.51
C ASP A 256 2.30 -9.50 -4.00
N LEU A 257 1.10 -9.54 -3.40
CA LEU A 257 0.92 -9.42 -1.95
C LEU A 257 1.50 -10.64 -1.19
N PHE A 258 1.84 -11.71 -1.90
CA PHE A 258 2.35 -12.97 -1.36
C PHE A 258 3.76 -13.29 -1.84
N ALA A 259 4.51 -12.32 -2.38
CA ALA A 259 5.86 -12.51 -2.90
C ALA A 259 6.88 -13.08 -1.87
N ASP A 260 6.61 -12.92 -0.58
CA ASP A 260 7.39 -13.43 0.56
C ASP A 260 7.00 -14.86 0.97
N ILE A 261 5.92 -15.41 0.43
CA ILE A 261 5.43 -16.76 0.73
C ILE A 261 5.95 -17.72 -0.33
N VAL A 262 6.52 -18.84 0.07
CA VAL A 262 6.95 -19.90 -0.86
C VAL A 262 6.57 -21.26 -0.28
N PRO A 263 5.89 -22.14 -1.03
CA PRO A 263 5.33 -21.90 -2.36
C PRO A 263 4.01 -21.10 -2.31
N HIS A 264 3.67 -20.43 -3.41
CA HIS A 264 2.35 -19.82 -3.60
C HIS A 264 1.94 -19.76 -5.07
N THR A 265 0.71 -19.32 -5.32
CA THR A 265 0.17 -19.08 -6.66
C THR A 265 -0.30 -17.64 -6.78
N ASP A 266 0.21 -16.92 -7.77
CA ASP A 266 -0.14 -15.51 -7.96
C ASP A 266 -1.50 -15.30 -8.61
N ARG A 267 -1.86 -14.03 -8.86
CA ARG A 267 -3.17 -13.66 -9.43
C ARG A 267 -3.43 -14.18 -10.84
N HIS A 268 -2.39 -14.61 -11.55
CA HIS A 268 -2.46 -15.14 -12.92
C HIS A 268 -2.28 -16.66 -12.95
N ASN A 269 -2.41 -17.31 -11.79
CA ASN A 269 -2.25 -18.75 -11.61
C ASN A 269 -0.84 -19.27 -11.92
N ARG A 270 0.19 -18.41 -11.87
CA ARG A 270 1.57 -18.87 -11.96
C ARG A 270 1.99 -19.41 -10.60
N ARG A 271 2.62 -20.58 -10.61
CA ARG A 271 3.16 -21.21 -9.42
C ARG A 271 4.58 -20.69 -9.16
N TRP A 272 4.82 -20.25 -7.93
CA TRP A 272 6.11 -19.82 -7.44
C TRP A 272 6.62 -20.85 -6.44
N GLU A 273 7.71 -21.54 -6.79
CA GLU A 273 8.35 -22.58 -5.96
C GLU A 273 9.67 -22.10 -5.34
N GLY A 274 10.09 -20.88 -5.65
CA GLY A 274 11.28 -20.24 -5.14
C GLY A 274 11.08 -18.74 -4.96
N PRO A 275 12.15 -17.99 -4.63
CA PRO A 275 12.07 -16.55 -4.42
C PRO A 275 11.43 -15.82 -5.61
N TRP A 276 10.59 -14.84 -5.30
CA TRP A 276 9.97 -14.02 -6.32
C TRP A 276 11.01 -13.22 -7.11
N PHE A 277 10.81 -13.08 -8.42
CA PHE A 277 11.62 -12.23 -9.30
C PHE A 277 10.73 -11.50 -10.32
N PRO A 278 11.16 -10.34 -10.87
CA PRO A 278 10.36 -9.62 -11.83
C PRO A 278 10.07 -10.44 -13.09
N LYS A 279 8.79 -10.74 -13.33
CA LYS A 279 8.31 -11.50 -14.49
C LYS A 279 7.25 -10.70 -15.24
N MET A 280 7.50 -10.45 -16.52
CA MET A 280 6.59 -9.68 -17.37
C MET A 280 5.34 -10.48 -17.76
N GLY A 281 4.26 -9.75 -17.99
CA GLY A 281 2.96 -10.28 -18.41
C GLY A 281 2.14 -10.89 -17.28
N PRO A 282 0.89 -11.29 -17.59
CA PRO A 282 0.18 -12.28 -16.80
C PRO A 282 0.98 -13.59 -16.73
#